data_AF-A0A8H8JPQ7-F1
#
_entry.id   AF-A0A8H8JPQ7-F1
#
_cell.length_a   1.000
_cell.length_b   1.000
_cell.length_c   1.000
_cell.angle_alpha   90.00
_cell.angle_beta   90.00
_cell.angle_gamma   90.00
#
_symmetry.space_group_name_H-M   'P 1'
#
loop_
_entity.id
_entity.type
_entity.pdbx_description
1 polymer ?
#
loop_
_entity_poly.entity_id
_entity_poly.type
_entity_poly.pdbx_seq_one_letter_code
_entity_poly.pdbx_strand_id
1 'polypeptide(L)'
;METSTRQPTGNLGDAPADPIRDEFEALLRELPHHPDFCFNTPGAGSSRLADPLQQPPAFPPAATRNLQDPARVREAAEPWLAGLSTEERMQMEMEAQLAESGGRKLTETDLLAVQGFNYKIDTGITSRAYGKLPQAFPELERLPTEARMKTWMEILSGTTGVYYDCCEDSCMAFTGNKELLKQCTKCGKDQYEQDPNNPELLRPKRTFLYIPAAPRLVNLYREPEMADEMGYRARYKPEPGVIRDIFDGAQYQRLCDKRVWTTRESFDYKYFSMPTDIAMGLSTDGFGPFKQRKTSCWPLLLFNYNLPPTIRFHLEHILCLGVIPGPKEPKDPGSFLQPLIDKLEELAAGVPAWDSINKRPFCLRAYLIACFGDMPAVAKLMCMKGPGGKQPCRACNILGTQHPNGKYYAALNRPFADNPEPYDPLNLPRRTHCEYLEQATQVRMAALDNVLCRSHFAYFLG
;
A
#
# COMPACT_ATOMS: atom_id res chain seq x y z
N MET A 1 20.90 45.43 -47.89
CA MET A 1 19.54 44.85 -47.93
C MET A 1 19.15 44.58 -46.49
N GLU A 2 18.28 45.46 -46.00
CA GLU A 2 17.74 45.47 -44.64
C GLU A 2 16.74 44.33 -44.45
N THR A 3 16.74 43.70 -43.27
CA THR A 3 15.51 43.16 -42.66
C THR A 3 15.56 43.31 -41.13
N SER A 4 14.90 44.40 -40.72
CA SER A 4 14.29 44.76 -39.44
C SER A 4 14.05 43.65 -38.41
N THR A 5 14.60 43.84 -37.21
CA THR A 5 14.19 43.22 -35.95
C THR A 5 13.04 44.03 -35.32
N ARG A 6 11.84 43.45 -35.24
CA ARG A 6 10.72 43.97 -34.43
C ARG A 6 10.80 43.40 -33.00
N GLN A 7 10.90 44.30 -32.01
CA GLN A 7 10.53 44.03 -30.63
C GLN A 7 9.00 43.98 -30.50
N PRO A 8 8.41 43.13 -29.64
CA PRO A 8 7.05 43.31 -29.18
C PRO A 8 7.03 44.00 -27.81
N THR A 9 6.63 45.27 -27.81
CA THR A 9 6.01 45.94 -26.67
C THR A 9 4.53 45.54 -26.64
N GLY A 10 4.08 44.91 -25.56
CA GLY A 10 2.67 44.54 -25.36
C GLY A 10 2.35 44.45 -23.88
N ASN A 11 1.45 45.32 -23.42
CA ASN A 11 1.02 45.56 -22.05
C ASN A 11 0.60 44.30 -21.28
N LEU A 12 1.02 44.22 -20.02
CA LEU A 12 0.35 43.48 -18.95
C LEU A 12 -1.03 44.10 -18.72
N GLY A 13 -2.06 43.53 -19.33
CA GLY A 13 -3.45 43.76 -18.98
C GLY A 13 -3.96 42.55 -18.20
N ASP A 14 -4.57 42.81 -17.05
CA ASP A 14 -5.07 41.83 -16.08
C ASP A 14 -5.91 40.72 -16.73
N ALA A 15 -5.49 39.46 -16.53
CA ALA A 15 -6.31 38.30 -16.82
C ALA A 15 -7.45 38.22 -15.78
N PRO A 16 -8.68 37.85 -16.18
CA PRO A 16 -9.79 37.74 -15.24
C PRO A 16 -9.52 36.63 -14.21
N ALA A 17 -9.84 36.91 -12.95
CA ALA A 17 -9.69 35.97 -11.83
C ALA A 17 -10.37 34.63 -12.15
N ASP A 18 -9.62 33.54 -11.96
CA ASP A 18 -10.11 32.18 -12.10
C ASP A 18 -10.78 31.78 -10.77
N PRO A 19 -12.12 31.64 -10.73
CA PRO A 19 -12.85 31.40 -9.49
C PRO A 19 -12.46 30.05 -8.83
N ILE A 20 -11.90 29.11 -9.59
CA ILE A 20 -11.43 27.81 -9.06
C ILE A 20 -10.10 27.97 -8.32
N ARG A 21 -9.25 28.92 -8.77
CA ARG A 21 -7.97 29.24 -8.11
C ARG A 21 -8.21 29.94 -6.78
N ASP A 22 -9.19 30.85 -6.73
CA ASP A 22 -9.54 31.58 -5.51
C ASP A 22 -10.28 30.70 -4.48
N GLU A 23 -11.12 29.76 -4.91
CA GLU A 23 -11.72 28.74 -4.02
C GLU A 23 -10.67 27.77 -3.47
N PHE A 24 -9.66 27.39 -4.26
CA PHE A 24 -8.58 26.50 -3.81
C PHE A 24 -7.59 27.21 -2.88
N GLU A 25 -7.27 28.49 -3.14
CA GLU A 25 -6.49 29.32 -2.21
C GLU A 25 -7.24 29.60 -0.90
N ALA A 26 -8.57 29.73 -0.94
CA ALA A 26 -9.40 29.79 0.27
C ALA A 26 -9.35 28.48 1.06
N LEU A 27 -9.40 27.33 0.37
CA LEU A 27 -9.30 26.00 0.99
C LEU A 27 -7.92 25.74 1.64
N LEU A 28 -6.84 26.27 1.04
CA LEU A 28 -5.49 26.23 1.60
C LEU A 28 -5.32 27.14 2.83
N ARG A 29 -6.09 28.23 2.94
CA ARG A 29 -6.09 29.12 4.11
C ARG A 29 -6.93 28.58 5.28
N GLU A 30 -7.90 27.70 5.01
CA GLU A 30 -8.76 27.07 6.03
C GLU A 30 -8.22 25.76 6.60
N LEU A 31 -7.17 25.18 6.01
CA LEU A 31 -6.44 24.06 6.62
C LEU A 31 -5.70 24.57 7.87
N PRO A 32 -5.99 24.03 9.08
CA PRO A 32 -5.26 24.42 10.27
C PRO A 32 -3.79 24.00 10.11
N HIS A 33 -2.92 24.97 9.85
CA HIS A 33 -1.48 24.80 9.99
C HIS A 33 -1.19 24.50 11.47
N HIS A 34 -1.05 23.22 11.80
CA HIS A 34 -0.60 22.80 13.12
C HIS A 34 0.83 23.37 13.32
N PRO A 35 1.09 24.17 14.36
CA PRO A 35 2.35 24.91 14.53
C PRO A 35 3.60 24.04 14.81
N ASP A 36 3.52 22.71 14.63
CA ASP A 36 4.62 21.76 14.93
C ASP A 36 5.17 21.01 13.70
N PHE A 37 4.96 21.51 12.47
CA PHE A 37 5.64 20.99 11.28
C PHE A 37 7.10 21.47 11.14
N CYS A 38 7.81 21.61 12.25
CA CYS A 38 9.25 21.82 12.28
C CYS A 38 9.96 20.47 12.50
N PHE A 39 10.45 19.86 11.42
CA PHE A 39 11.46 18.80 11.50
C PHE A 39 12.79 19.39 12.01
N ASN A 40 12.97 19.48 13.32
CA ASN A 40 14.27 19.80 13.92
C ASN A 40 15.03 18.51 14.28
N THR A 41 16.05 18.17 13.50
CA THR A 41 17.17 17.33 13.96
C THR A 41 17.98 18.08 15.03
N PRO A 42 18.58 17.41 16.02
CA PRO A 42 18.96 18.01 17.31
C PRO A 42 20.21 18.89 17.20
N GLY A 43 20.14 20.12 17.71
CA GLY A 43 21.32 20.98 17.90
C GLY A 43 21.05 22.48 18.02
N ALA A 44 20.22 22.93 18.98
CA ALA A 44 20.33 24.26 19.63
C ALA A 44 19.20 24.47 20.66
N GLY A 45 19.59 24.75 21.91
CA GLY A 45 19.06 25.80 22.82
C GLY A 45 17.57 25.99 23.08
N SER A 46 17.24 26.06 24.37
CA SER A 46 15.93 26.32 24.98
C SER A 46 15.42 27.77 24.83
N SER A 47 14.09 27.93 24.75
CA SER A 47 13.41 29.01 25.48
C SER A 47 11.96 28.66 25.81
N ARG A 48 11.65 28.72 27.11
CA ARG A 48 10.34 28.64 27.76
C ARG A 48 9.44 29.81 27.34
N LEU A 49 8.11 29.62 27.44
CA LEU A 49 7.20 30.45 28.27
C LEU A 49 5.81 29.79 28.30
N ALA A 50 5.29 29.55 29.50
CA ALA A 50 3.87 29.32 29.80
C ALA A 50 3.09 30.65 29.56
N ASP A 51 1.78 30.74 29.35
CA ASP A 51 0.63 30.18 30.07
C ASP A 51 -0.68 30.59 29.32
N PRO A 52 -1.92 30.51 29.88
CA PRO A 52 -2.93 29.48 29.71
C PRO A 52 -4.18 29.94 28.90
N LEU A 53 -5.15 29.03 28.79
CA LEU A 53 -6.57 29.20 28.42
C LEU A 53 -6.93 28.83 26.98
N GLN A 54 -7.29 27.56 26.80
CA GLN A 54 -8.56 27.17 26.21
C GLN A 54 -8.82 25.69 26.53
N GLN A 55 -9.86 25.44 27.32
CA GLN A 55 -10.34 24.08 27.60
C GLN A 55 -10.86 23.45 26.29
N PRO A 56 -10.49 22.20 25.96
CA PRO A 56 -11.14 21.46 24.88
C PRO A 56 -12.57 21.07 25.28
N PRO A 57 -13.46 20.82 24.32
CA PRO A 57 -14.88 20.57 24.58
C PRO A 57 -15.07 19.33 25.46
N ALA A 58 -15.93 19.47 26.46
CA ALA A 58 -16.33 18.39 27.34
C ALA A 58 -17.03 17.28 26.54
N PHE A 59 -16.58 16.04 26.71
CA PHE A 59 -17.36 14.86 26.35
C PHE A 59 -18.69 14.89 27.12
N PRO A 60 -19.81 14.45 26.51
CA PRO A 60 -21.07 14.36 27.23
C PRO A 60 -20.88 13.43 28.44
N PRO A 61 -21.41 13.76 29.64
CA PRO A 61 -21.28 12.89 30.79
C PRO A 61 -21.93 11.55 30.44
N ALA A 62 -21.22 10.47 30.76
CA ALA A 62 -21.74 9.11 30.64
C ALA A 62 -23.13 9.07 31.28
N ALA A 63 -24.16 8.89 30.48
CA ALA A 63 -25.49 8.67 30.99
C ALA A 63 -25.45 7.36 31.78
N THR A 64 -25.47 7.45 33.11
CA THR A 64 -25.75 6.31 33.99
C THR A 64 -27.15 5.81 33.66
N ARG A 65 -27.22 4.87 32.72
CA ARG A 65 -28.41 4.09 32.40
C ARG A 65 -28.14 2.67 32.86
N ASN A 66 -29.09 2.11 33.60
CA ASN A 66 -29.07 0.76 34.16
C ASN A 66 -28.52 -0.26 33.14
N LEU A 67 -27.29 -0.70 33.36
CA LEU A 67 -26.61 -1.75 32.61
C LEU A 67 -26.95 -3.09 33.25
N GLN A 68 -28.11 -3.65 32.90
CA GLN A 68 -28.47 -5.03 33.24
C GLN A 68 -28.44 -5.97 32.01
N ASP A 69 -28.08 -5.44 30.85
CA ASP A 69 -27.94 -6.22 29.60
C ASP A 69 -26.46 -6.48 29.30
N PRO A 70 -25.98 -7.74 29.31
CA PRO A 70 -24.59 -8.09 29.03
C PRO A 70 -24.06 -7.60 27.68
N ALA A 71 -24.94 -7.47 26.67
CA ALA A 71 -24.55 -6.95 25.36
C ALA A 71 -24.20 -5.45 25.42
N ARG A 72 -24.98 -4.67 26.18
CA ARG A 72 -24.76 -3.23 26.37
C ARG A 72 -23.54 -2.93 27.24
N VAL A 73 -23.18 -3.83 28.17
CA VAL A 73 -21.94 -3.73 28.96
C VAL A 73 -20.71 -3.93 28.08
N ARG A 74 -20.75 -4.84 27.11
CA ARG A 74 -19.66 -5.05 26.14
C ARG A 74 -19.52 -3.87 25.17
N GLU A 75 -20.61 -3.31 24.66
CA GLU A 75 -20.58 -2.13 23.79
C GLU A 75 -20.04 -0.88 24.48
N ALA A 76 -20.35 -0.70 25.78
CA ALA A 76 -19.78 0.40 26.57
C ALA A 76 -18.27 0.25 26.84
N ALA A 77 -17.74 -0.97 26.79
CA ALA A 77 -16.31 -1.27 26.98
C ALA A 77 -15.50 -1.13 25.68
N GLU A 78 -16.12 -1.30 24.52
CA GLU A 78 -15.46 -1.31 23.20
C GLU A 78 -16.27 -0.42 22.21
N PRO A 79 -16.03 0.90 22.19
CA PRO A 79 -16.87 1.86 21.44
C PRO A 79 -17.00 1.58 19.93
N TRP A 80 -16.01 0.91 19.32
CA TRP A 80 -16.04 0.54 17.91
C TRP A 80 -17.12 -0.49 17.57
N LEU A 81 -17.58 -1.29 18.55
CA LEU A 81 -18.70 -2.22 18.37
C LEU A 81 -20.02 -1.51 18.03
N ALA A 82 -20.19 -0.26 18.47
CA ALA A 82 -21.39 0.53 18.20
C ALA A 82 -21.53 0.92 16.72
N GLY A 83 -20.41 0.98 15.98
CA GLY A 83 -20.40 1.31 14.55
C GLY A 83 -20.63 0.13 13.61
N LEU A 84 -20.69 -1.10 14.14
CA LEU A 84 -20.84 -2.31 13.33
C LEU A 84 -22.28 -2.54 12.89
N SER A 85 -22.42 -2.98 11.65
CA SER A 85 -23.67 -3.51 11.11
C SER A 85 -24.10 -4.80 11.84
N THR A 86 -25.39 -5.14 11.72
CA THR A 86 -25.93 -6.40 12.26
C THR A 86 -25.20 -7.63 11.69
N GLU A 87 -24.84 -7.58 10.40
CA GLU A 87 -24.14 -8.67 9.73
C GLU A 87 -22.73 -8.88 10.30
N GLU A 88 -21.97 -7.81 10.51
CA GLU A 88 -20.63 -7.88 11.12
C GLU A 88 -20.68 -8.42 12.55
N ARG A 89 -21.69 -8.01 13.33
CA ARG A 89 -21.92 -8.53 14.69
C ARG A 89 -22.22 -10.03 14.69
N MET A 90 -23.14 -10.47 13.85
CA MET A 90 -23.47 -11.89 13.69
C MET A 90 -22.25 -12.70 13.25
N GLN A 91 -21.46 -12.15 12.32
CA GLN A 91 -20.25 -12.81 11.85
C GLN A 91 -19.22 -12.97 12.97
N MET A 92 -18.97 -11.94 13.77
CA MET A 92 -18.09 -12.04 14.93
C MET A 92 -18.57 -13.07 15.96
N GLU A 93 -19.88 -13.10 16.26
CA GLU A 93 -20.45 -14.10 17.18
C GLU A 93 -20.30 -15.52 16.65
N MET A 94 -20.55 -15.72 15.36
CA MET A 94 -20.34 -17.00 14.69
C MET A 94 -18.87 -17.42 14.73
N GLU A 95 -17.94 -16.48 14.52
CA GLU A 95 -16.50 -16.71 14.59
C GLU A 95 -16.05 -17.07 16.02
N ALA A 96 -16.60 -16.40 17.04
CA ALA A 96 -16.37 -16.74 18.44
C ALA A 96 -16.78 -18.19 18.74
N GLN A 97 -17.99 -18.59 18.32
CA GLN A 97 -18.50 -19.95 18.50
C GLN A 97 -17.66 -20.99 17.73
N LEU A 98 -17.21 -20.66 16.52
CA LEU A 98 -16.33 -21.51 15.74
C LEU A 98 -14.97 -21.69 16.43
N ALA A 99 -14.37 -20.62 16.96
CA ALA A 99 -13.12 -20.71 17.72
C ALA A 99 -13.28 -21.55 18.99
N GLU A 100 -14.39 -21.39 19.73
CA GLU A 100 -14.69 -22.16 20.94
C GLU A 100 -14.91 -23.66 20.66
N SER A 101 -15.45 -24.00 19.48
CA SER A 101 -15.67 -25.39 19.05
C SER A 101 -14.44 -26.06 18.43
N GLY A 102 -13.28 -25.40 18.45
CA GLY A 102 -12.01 -25.92 17.91
C GLY A 102 -11.80 -25.70 16.41
N GLY A 103 -12.52 -24.73 15.83
CA GLY A 103 -12.39 -24.32 14.44
C GLY A 103 -13.08 -25.25 13.44
N ARG A 104 -13.00 -24.86 12.16
CA ARG A 104 -13.55 -25.68 11.07
C ARG A 104 -12.64 -26.87 10.81
N LYS A 105 -13.15 -28.08 11.04
CA LYS A 105 -12.49 -29.31 10.59
C LYS A 105 -12.66 -29.45 9.07
N LEU A 106 -11.55 -29.68 8.37
CA LEU A 106 -11.57 -30.00 6.95
C LEU A 106 -12.19 -31.38 6.75
N THR A 107 -13.17 -31.48 5.86
CA THR A 107 -13.75 -32.77 5.46
C THR A 107 -12.74 -33.56 4.63
N GLU A 108 -12.99 -34.85 4.42
CA GLU A 108 -12.15 -35.68 3.53
C GLU A 108 -12.05 -35.08 2.12
N THR A 109 -13.14 -34.50 1.61
CA THR A 109 -13.18 -33.82 0.31
C THR A 109 -12.34 -32.55 0.31
N ASP A 110 -12.37 -31.76 1.39
CA ASP A 110 -11.55 -30.56 1.54
C ASP A 110 -10.07 -30.93 1.55
N LEU A 111 -9.70 -31.95 2.33
CA LEU A 111 -8.32 -32.45 2.40
C LEU A 111 -7.83 -32.93 1.03
N LEU A 112 -8.64 -33.66 0.29
CA LEU A 112 -8.28 -34.12 -1.06
C LEU A 112 -8.09 -32.94 -2.03
N ALA A 113 -8.91 -31.90 -1.93
CA ALA A 113 -8.75 -30.68 -2.72
C ALA A 113 -7.45 -29.93 -2.38
N VAL A 114 -7.11 -29.80 -1.09
CA VAL A 114 -5.86 -29.18 -0.62
C VAL A 114 -4.65 -29.99 -1.10
N GLN A 115 -4.70 -31.32 -0.96
CA GLN A 115 -3.64 -32.21 -1.43
C GLN A 115 -3.43 -32.12 -2.94
N GLY A 116 -4.52 -32.13 -3.72
CA GLY A 116 -4.46 -31.95 -5.17
C GLY A 116 -3.87 -30.60 -5.56
N PHE A 117 -4.22 -29.54 -4.82
CA PHE A 117 -3.70 -28.20 -5.04
C PHE A 117 -2.20 -28.14 -4.77
N ASN A 118 -1.76 -28.59 -3.60
CA ASN A 118 -0.33 -28.62 -3.24
C ASN A 118 0.47 -29.45 -4.24
N TYR A 119 0.01 -30.66 -4.57
CA TYR A 119 0.66 -31.49 -5.58
C TYR A 119 0.82 -30.76 -6.92
N LYS A 120 -0.23 -30.05 -7.37
CA LYS A 120 -0.17 -29.33 -8.63
C LYS A 120 0.85 -28.18 -8.60
N ILE A 121 0.85 -27.41 -7.52
CA ILE A 121 1.76 -26.26 -7.34
C ILE A 121 3.21 -26.73 -7.20
N ASP A 122 3.45 -27.74 -6.36
CA ASP A 122 4.80 -28.25 -6.05
C ASP A 122 5.45 -28.93 -7.25
N THR A 123 4.67 -29.66 -8.06
CA THR A 123 5.20 -30.37 -9.24
C THR A 123 5.25 -29.51 -10.50
N GLY A 124 4.50 -28.39 -10.54
CA GLY A 124 4.33 -27.59 -11.75
C GLY A 124 3.61 -28.32 -12.89
N ILE A 125 2.84 -29.38 -12.58
CA ILE A 125 2.13 -30.17 -13.60
C ILE A 125 1.11 -29.30 -14.37
N THR A 126 1.12 -29.44 -15.69
CA THR A 126 0.19 -28.70 -16.57
C THR A 126 -1.27 -29.05 -16.27
N SER A 127 -2.18 -28.11 -16.51
CA SER A 127 -3.64 -28.32 -16.35
C SER A 127 -4.14 -29.54 -17.13
N ARG A 128 -3.61 -29.73 -18.34
CA ARG A 128 -3.94 -30.88 -19.19
C ARG A 128 -3.47 -32.20 -18.58
N ALA A 129 -2.26 -32.24 -18.02
CA ALA A 129 -1.73 -33.45 -17.39
C ALA A 129 -2.45 -33.76 -16.07
N TYR A 130 -2.72 -32.74 -15.25
CA TYR A 130 -3.50 -32.88 -14.02
C TYR A 130 -4.90 -33.45 -14.29
N GLY A 131 -5.61 -32.92 -15.30
CA GLY A 131 -6.94 -33.42 -15.69
C GLY A 131 -6.97 -34.86 -16.22
N LYS A 132 -5.80 -35.43 -16.57
CA LYS A 132 -5.68 -36.84 -16.97
C LYS A 132 -5.40 -37.77 -15.80
N LEU A 133 -5.04 -37.27 -14.62
CA LEU A 133 -4.72 -38.11 -13.46
C LEU A 133 -5.86 -39.09 -13.11
N PRO A 134 -7.14 -38.66 -13.02
CA PRO A 134 -8.23 -39.59 -12.73
C PRO A 134 -8.47 -40.65 -13.82
N GLN A 135 -8.05 -40.36 -15.06
CA GLN A 135 -8.17 -41.31 -16.18
C GLN A 135 -7.05 -42.35 -16.17
N ALA A 136 -5.85 -41.96 -15.73
CA ALA A 136 -4.68 -42.85 -15.65
C ALA A 136 -4.65 -43.68 -14.36
N PHE A 137 -5.21 -43.15 -13.27
CA PHE A 137 -5.23 -43.75 -11.94
C PHE A 137 -6.66 -43.70 -11.39
N PRO A 138 -7.46 -44.77 -11.55
CA PRO A 138 -8.85 -44.80 -11.12
C PRO A 138 -9.06 -44.49 -9.62
N GLU A 139 -8.05 -44.75 -8.78
CA GLU A 139 -8.08 -44.42 -7.36
C GLU A 139 -8.21 -42.90 -7.11
N LEU A 140 -7.88 -42.08 -8.11
CA LEU A 140 -7.98 -40.62 -8.08
C LEU A 140 -9.29 -40.08 -8.67
N GLU A 141 -10.33 -40.91 -8.84
CA GLU A 141 -11.63 -40.48 -9.38
C GLU A 141 -12.25 -39.30 -8.60
N ARG A 142 -12.05 -39.28 -7.28
CA ARG A 142 -12.56 -38.21 -6.39
C ARG A 142 -11.75 -36.90 -6.49
N LEU A 143 -10.61 -36.90 -7.19
CA LEU A 143 -9.75 -35.73 -7.30
C LEU A 143 -10.50 -34.60 -8.04
N PRO A 144 -10.64 -33.41 -7.44
CA PRO A 144 -11.38 -32.33 -8.08
C PRO A 144 -10.65 -31.84 -9.33
N THR A 145 -11.43 -31.40 -10.32
CA THR A 145 -10.89 -30.67 -11.47
C THR A 145 -10.16 -29.41 -11.01
N GLU A 146 -9.19 -28.93 -11.80
CA GLU A 146 -8.42 -27.73 -11.43
C GLU A 146 -9.32 -26.51 -11.14
N ALA A 147 -10.39 -26.33 -11.92
CA ALA A 147 -11.33 -25.24 -11.68
C ALA A 147 -12.03 -25.38 -10.32
N ARG A 148 -12.57 -26.57 -10.01
CA ARG A 148 -13.20 -26.84 -8.71
C ARG A 148 -12.24 -26.71 -7.55
N MET A 149 -11.01 -27.18 -7.73
CA MET A 149 -9.95 -27.08 -6.74
C MET A 149 -9.60 -25.62 -6.42
N LYS A 150 -9.49 -24.75 -7.44
CA LYS A 150 -9.27 -23.31 -7.25
C LYS A 150 -10.42 -22.66 -6.47
N THR A 151 -11.67 -22.93 -6.84
CA THR A 151 -12.85 -22.46 -6.11
C THR A 151 -12.86 -22.96 -4.66
N TRP A 152 -12.49 -24.22 -4.43
CA TRP A 152 -12.37 -24.76 -3.07
C TRP A 152 -11.28 -24.06 -2.26
N MET A 153 -10.12 -23.75 -2.86
CA MET A 153 -9.07 -23.02 -2.15
C MET A 153 -9.50 -21.59 -1.79
N GLU A 154 -10.25 -20.90 -2.65
CA GLU A 154 -10.82 -19.59 -2.34
C GLU A 154 -11.79 -19.68 -1.16
N ILE A 155 -12.69 -20.67 -1.15
CA ILE A 155 -13.64 -20.90 -0.06
C ILE A 155 -12.92 -21.25 1.25
N LEU A 156 -11.96 -22.18 1.21
CA LEU A 156 -11.28 -22.67 2.40
C LEU A 156 -10.32 -21.64 3.00
N SER A 157 -9.64 -20.86 2.16
CA SER A 157 -8.77 -19.76 2.63
C SER A 157 -9.54 -18.53 3.10
N GLY A 158 -10.85 -18.45 2.83
CA GLY A 158 -11.67 -17.27 3.13
C GLY A 158 -11.17 -16.01 2.42
N THR A 159 -10.48 -16.17 1.29
CA THR A 159 -9.91 -15.06 0.52
C THR A 159 -10.24 -15.25 -0.95
N THR A 160 -10.93 -14.28 -1.54
CA THR A 160 -11.25 -14.27 -2.96
C THR A 160 -10.43 -13.22 -3.68
N GLY A 161 -9.82 -13.59 -4.80
CA GLY A 161 -9.10 -12.66 -5.65
C GLY A 161 -10.05 -11.75 -6.43
N VAL A 162 -9.68 -10.48 -6.55
CA VAL A 162 -10.40 -9.47 -7.32
C VAL A 162 -9.62 -9.20 -8.60
N TYR A 163 -10.30 -9.29 -9.74
CA TYR A 163 -9.70 -8.99 -11.03
C TYR A 163 -9.98 -7.53 -11.41
N TYR A 164 -8.92 -6.79 -11.69
CA TYR A 164 -8.98 -5.44 -12.22
C TYR A 164 -8.55 -5.43 -13.67
N ASP A 165 -9.28 -4.70 -14.50
CA ASP A 165 -8.91 -4.51 -15.90
C ASP A 165 -7.61 -3.72 -15.98
N CYS A 166 -6.74 -4.09 -16.92
CA CYS A 166 -5.51 -3.36 -17.18
C CYS A 166 -5.19 -3.29 -18.67
N CYS A 167 -4.34 -2.34 -19.04
CA CYS A 167 -3.86 -2.24 -20.41
C CYS A 167 -3.16 -3.53 -20.85
N GLU A 168 -3.34 -3.95 -22.11
CA GLU A 168 -2.68 -5.14 -22.68
C GLU A 168 -1.13 -5.09 -22.61
N ASP A 169 -0.58 -3.87 -22.64
CA ASP A 169 0.85 -3.54 -22.50
C ASP A 169 1.25 -3.28 -21.04
N SER A 170 0.35 -3.50 -20.08
CA SER A 170 0.54 -3.29 -18.64
C SER A 170 0.94 -1.88 -18.22
N CYS A 171 0.64 -0.88 -19.06
CA CYS A 171 1.01 0.50 -18.78
C CYS A 171 0.32 1.07 -17.52
N MET A 172 -0.94 0.71 -17.30
CA MET A 172 -1.79 1.13 -16.17
C MET A 172 -2.92 0.12 -15.93
N ALA A 173 -3.46 0.10 -14.72
CA ALA A 173 -4.75 -0.51 -14.38
C ALA A 173 -5.89 0.53 -14.48
N PHE A 174 -7.09 0.07 -14.79
CA PHE A 174 -8.31 0.88 -14.84
C PHE A 174 -8.97 0.87 -13.44
N THR A 175 -8.36 1.59 -12.50
CA THR A 175 -8.73 1.58 -11.06
C THR A 175 -8.88 3.01 -10.52
N GLY A 176 -9.65 3.17 -9.44
CA GLY A 176 -9.91 4.45 -8.80
C GLY A 176 -10.44 5.49 -9.80
N ASN A 177 -9.74 6.61 -9.93
CA ASN A 177 -10.14 7.67 -10.87
C ASN A 177 -10.01 7.30 -12.36
N LYS A 178 -9.54 6.09 -12.70
CA LYS A 178 -9.34 5.60 -14.07
C LYS A 178 -10.33 4.49 -14.46
N GLU A 179 -11.25 4.11 -13.58
CA GLU A 179 -12.22 3.02 -13.82
C GLU A 179 -13.14 3.28 -15.01
N LEU A 180 -13.53 4.53 -15.23
CA LEU A 180 -14.44 4.92 -16.32
C LEU A 180 -13.74 5.13 -17.66
N LEU A 181 -12.41 5.03 -17.71
CA LEU A 181 -11.65 5.22 -18.94
C LEU A 181 -11.76 3.97 -19.81
N LYS A 182 -12.13 4.14 -21.07
CA LYS A 182 -12.19 3.02 -22.04
C LYS A 182 -10.85 2.79 -22.76
N GLN A 183 -9.89 3.70 -22.60
CA GLN A 183 -8.60 3.71 -23.27
C GLN A 183 -7.47 4.04 -22.32
N CYS A 184 -6.31 3.41 -22.57
CA CYS A 184 -5.10 3.63 -21.79
C CYS A 184 -4.52 5.03 -22.05
N THR A 185 -4.42 5.86 -21.01
CA THR A 185 -3.84 7.22 -21.10
C THR A 185 -2.37 7.26 -21.48
N LYS A 186 -1.66 6.11 -21.43
CA LYS A 186 -0.21 6.03 -21.66
C LYS A 186 0.17 5.48 -23.03
N CYS A 187 -0.72 4.79 -23.72
CA CYS A 187 -0.46 4.22 -25.05
C CYS A 187 -1.64 4.32 -26.04
N GLY A 188 -2.80 4.81 -25.61
CA GLY A 188 -3.98 5.01 -26.46
C GLY A 188 -4.77 3.74 -26.79
N LYS A 189 -4.33 2.57 -26.34
CA LYS A 189 -5.00 1.29 -26.64
C LYS A 189 -6.29 1.12 -25.83
N ASP A 190 -7.30 0.52 -26.46
CA ASP A 190 -8.58 0.20 -25.82
C ASP A 190 -8.44 -0.83 -24.70
N GLN A 191 -9.27 -0.70 -23.68
CA GLN A 191 -9.41 -1.62 -22.55
C GLN A 191 -10.02 -2.96 -22.97
N TYR A 192 -11.00 -2.91 -23.87
CA TYR A 192 -11.84 -4.05 -24.24
C TYR A 192 -11.58 -4.51 -25.67
N GLU A 193 -11.83 -5.79 -25.92
CA GLU A 193 -11.93 -6.40 -27.25
C GLU A 193 -13.22 -7.20 -27.36
N GLN A 194 -13.61 -7.53 -28.59
CA GLN A 194 -14.76 -8.39 -28.83
C GLN A 194 -14.48 -9.81 -28.34
N ASP A 195 -15.44 -10.43 -27.64
CA ASP A 195 -15.27 -11.80 -27.17
C ASP A 195 -15.27 -12.77 -28.37
N PRO A 196 -14.25 -13.63 -28.50
CA PRO A 196 -14.14 -14.55 -29.63
C PRO A 196 -15.23 -15.64 -29.64
N ASN A 197 -15.88 -15.89 -28.51
CA ASN A 197 -16.96 -16.87 -28.38
C ASN A 197 -18.36 -16.22 -28.39
N ASN A 198 -18.45 -14.91 -28.17
CA ASN A 198 -19.71 -14.17 -28.22
C ASN A 198 -19.52 -12.76 -28.80
N PRO A 199 -19.87 -12.54 -30.08
CA PRO A 199 -19.72 -11.24 -30.75
C PRO A 199 -20.50 -10.08 -30.10
N GLU A 200 -21.51 -10.36 -29.30
CA GLU A 200 -22.31 -9.32 -28.61
C GLU A 200 -21.65 -8.84 -27.30
N LEU A 201 -20.61 -9.55 -26.83
CA LEU A 201 -19.92 -9.24 -25.57
C LEU A 201 -18.55 -8.62 -25.82
N LEU A 202 -18.19 -7.70 -24.93
CA LEU A 202 -16.85 -7.16 -24.80
C LEU A 202 -16.18 -7.81 -23.59
N ARG A 203 -14.91 -8.17 -23.73
CA ARG A 203 -14.07 -8.68 -22.65
C ARG A 203 -12.83 -7.82 -22.46
N PRO A 204 -12.32 -7.67 -21.24
CA PRO A 204 -11.08 -6.94 -21.02
C PRO A 204 -9.94 -7.64 -21.73
N LYS A 205 -9.10 -6.88 -22.44
CA LYS A 205 -7.93 -7.43 -23.13
C LYS A 205 -6.91 -8.03 -22.16
N ARG A 206 -6.87 -7.52 -20.94
CA ARG A 206 -6.00 -8.01 -19.88
C ARG A 206 -6.55 -7.66 -18.50
N THR A 207 -6.26 -8.53 -17.54
CA THR A 207 -6.61 -8.33 -16.13
C THR A 207 -5.40 -8.51 -15.22
N PHE A 208 -5.46 -7.84 -14.09
CA PHE A 208 -4.54 -7.94 -12.97
C PHE A 208 -5.30 -8.53 -11.78
N LEU A 209 -4.78 -9.62 -11.21
CA LEU A 209 -5.35 -10.26 -10.03
C LEU A 209 -4.78 -9.61 -8.77
N TYR A 210 -5.66 -9.04 -7.94
CA TYR A 210 -5.38 -8.56 -6.61
C TYR A 210 -5.97 -9.50 -5.55
N ILE A 211 -5.17 -9.89 -4.56
CA ILE A 211 -5.56 -10.72 -3.43
C ILE A 211 -5.61 -9.81 -2.19
N PRO A 212 -6.79 -9.52 -1.62
CA PRO A 212 -6.93 -8.58 -0.51
C PRO A 212 -6.11 -8.97 0.73
N ALA A 213 -5.45 -7.99 1.34
CA ALA A 213 -4.64 -8.19 2.54
C ALA A 213 -5.47 -8.40 3.81
N ALA A 214 -6.55 -7.61 3.99
CA ALA A 214 -7.35 -7.58 5.21
C ALA A 214 -7.86 -8.96 5.67
N PRO A 215 -8.56 -9.77 4.86
CA PRO A 215 -9.05 -11.08 5.31
C PRO A 215 -7.91 -12.02 5.71
N ARG A 216 -6.75 -11.90 5.06
CA ARG A 216 -5.57 -12.72 5.37
C ARG A 216 -4.96 -12.33 6.71
N LEU A 217 -4.87 -11.04 7.01
CA LEU A 217 -4.39 -10.54 8.31
C LEU A 217 -5.35 -10.93 9.45
N VAL A 218 -6.66 -10.84 9.23
CA VAL A 218 -7.68 -11.32 10.18
C VAL A 218 -7.51 -12.81 10.44
N ASN A 219 -7.29 -13.60 9.39
CA ASN A 219 -7.08 -15.05 9.52
C ASN A 219 -5.84 -15.43 10.35
N LEU A 220 -4.78 -14.60 10.38
CA LEU A 220 -3.59 -14.87 11.21
C LEU A 220 -3.91 -14.88 12.71
N TYR A 221 -4.91 -14.12 13.16
CA TYR A 221 -5.33 -14.09 14.57
C TYR A 221 -6.25 -15.25 14.96
N ARG A 222 -6.73 -16.04 14.00
CA ARG A 222 -7.63 -17.17 14.24
C ARG A 222 -6.93 -18.41 14.76
N GLU A 223 -5.64 -18.56 14.47
CA GLU A 223 -4.83 -19.69 14.93
C GLU A 223 -3.98 -19.23 16.13
N PRO A 224 -4.10 -19.89 17.32
CA PRO A 224 -3.45 -19.42 18.53
C PRO A 224 -1.93 -19.32 18.47
N GLU A 225 -1.22 -20.25 17.82
CA GLU A 225 0.25 -20.22 17.74
C GLU A 225 0.71 -19.03 16.89
N MET A 226 0.09 -18.82 15.73
CA MET A 226 0.32 -17.69 14.84
C MET A 226 -0.05 -16.36 15.50
N ALA A 227 -1.18 -16.30 16.21
CA ALA A 227 -1.59 -15.12 16.96
C ALA A 227 -0.57 -14.77 18.07
N ASP A 228 0.06 -15.76 18.70
CA ASP A 228 1.13 -15.50 19.67
C ASP A 228 2.36 -14.94 18.96
N GLU A 229 2.77 -15.52 17.83
CA GLU A 229 3.91 -15.01 17.03
C GLU A 229 3.69 -13.56 16.60
N MET A 230 2.45 -13.20 16.21
CA MET A 230 2.03 -11.83 15.89
C MET A 230 2.20 -10.83 17.04
N GLY A 231 2.34 -11.31 18.27
CA GLY A 231 2.64 -10.47 19.44
C GLY A 231 4.08 -9.96 19.50
N TYR A 232 4.97 -10.36 18.59
CA TYR A 232 6.40 -10.00 18.64
C TYR A 232 6.61 -8.49 18.72
N ARG A 233 5.89 -7.69 17.90
CA ARG A 233 6.00 -6.21 17.91
C ARG A 233 5.72 -5.63 19.29
N ALA A 234 4.65 -6.07 19.94
CA ALA A 234 4.25 -5.56 21.25
C ALA A 234 5.22 -5.97 22.37
N ARG A 235 5.87 -7.13 22.22
CA ARG A 235 6.88 -7.63 23.17
C ARG A 235 8.29 -7.06 22.92
N TYR A 236 8.52 -6.46 21.75
CA TYR A 236 9.81 -5.93 21.37
C TYR A 236 10.24 -4.79 22.29
N LYS A 237 11.48 -4.86 22.81
CA LYS A 237 12.06 -3.84 23.68
C LYS A 237 13.29 -3.22 22.99
N PRO A 238 13.21 -1.94 22.58
CA PRO A 238 14.35 -1.26 22.00
C PRO A 238 15.44 -1.05 23.06
N GLU A 239 16.70 -1.14 22.64
CA GLU A 239 17.86 -0.83 23.47
C GLU A 239 18.49 0.48 22.98
N PRO A 240 18.73 1.47 23.86
CA PRO A 240 19.32 2.74 23.44
C PRO A 240 20.67 2.56 22.73
N GLY A 241 20.78 3.13 21.53
CA GLY A 241 22.01 3.07 20.73
C GLY A 241 22.23 1.76 19.95
N VAL A 242 21.29 0.82 20.00
CA VAL A 242 21.36 -0.45 19.26
C VAL A 242 20.23 -0.52 18.23
N ILE A 243 20.55 -0.94 17.00
CA ILE A 243 19.57 -1.20 15.94
C ILE A 243 19.58 -2.71 15.67
N ARG A 244 18.48 -3.39 15.99
CA ARG A 244 18.26 -4.83 15.79
C ARG A 244 17.05 -5.14 14.92
N ASP A 245 16.02 -4.31 14.98
CA ASP A 245 14.80 -4.47 14.18
C ASP A 245 14.36 -3.14 13.58
N ILE A 246 13.41 -3.17 12.64
CA ILE A 246 12.77 -2.01 12.03
C ILE A 246 12.15 -1.08 13.08
N PHE A 247 11.76 -1.64 14.23
CA PHE A 247 11.18 -0.92 15.35
C PHE A 247 12.19 0.03 16.03
N ASP A 248 13.50 -0.21 15.94
CA ASP A 248 14.51 0.74 16.44
C ASP A 248 14.68 1.95 15.50
N GLY A 249 14.10 1.88 14.29
CA GLY A 249 14.17 2.94 13.30
C GLY A 249 13.46 4.21 13.80
N ALA A 250 14.13 5.35 13.65
CA ALA A 250 13.59 6.65 14.05
C ALA A 250 12.21 6.97 13.43
N GLN A 251 11.94 6.47 12.22
CA GLN A 251 10.65 6.65 11.56
C GLN A 251 9.53 5.89 12.26
N TYR A 252 9.77 4.63 12.65
CA TYR A 252 8.79 3.85 13.40
C TYR A 252 8.49 4.51 14.75
N GLN A 253 9.53 4.88 15.50
CA GLN A 253 9.40 5.56 16.78
C GLN A 253 8.60 6.87 16.65
N ARG A 254 8.88 7.67 15.61
CA ARG A 254 8.13 8.90 15.34
C ARG A 254 6.67 8.63 15.01
N LEU A 255 6.36 7.57 14.27
CA LEU A 255 4.98 7.21 13.95
C LEU A 255 4.18 6.89 15.22
N CYS A 256 4.77 6.17 16.17
CA CYS A 256 4.12 5.84 17.44
C CYS A 256 3.61 7.06 18.22
N ASP A 257 4.22 8.23 18.04
CA ASP A 257 3.79 9.48 18.68
C ASP A 257 2.74 10.27 17.90
N LYS A 258 2.52 9.94 16.62
CA LYS A 258 1.57 10.64 15.75
C LYS A 258 0.18 10.02 15.81
N ARG A 259 -0.84 10.87 15.62
CA ARG A 259 -2.20 10.42 15.34
C ARG A 259 -2.28 9.78 13.96
N VAL A 260 -3.12 8.75 13.84
CA VAL A 260 -3.35 8.08 12.56
C VAL A 260 -4.13 9.02 11.65
N TRP A 261 -3.70 9.10 10.40
CA TRP A 261 -4.41 9.82 9.35
C TRP A 261 -4.33 9.06 8.03
N THR A 262 -5.33 9.26 7.19
CA THR A 262 -5.44 8.73 5.83
C THR A 262 -5.80 9.87 4.88
N THR A 263 -5.96 9.59 3.58
CA THR A 263 -6.39 10.66 2.65
C THR A 263 -7.85 11.09 2.88
N ARG A 264 -8.63 10.30 3.62
CA ARG A 264 -10.07 10.52 3.84
C ARG A 264 -10.39 11.01 5.25
N GLU A 265 -9.63 10.58 6.24
CA GLU A 265 -9.98 10.75 7.65
C GLU A 265 -8.74 10.86 8.55
N SER A 266 -8.87 11.62 9.64
CA SER A 266 -7.92 11.63 10.74
C SER A 266 -8.56 11.02 11.98
N PHE A 267 -7.82 10.16 12.67
CA PHE A 267 -8.31 9.44 13.84
C PHE A 267 -7.76 10.05 15.14
N ASP A 268 -8.47 9.82 16.24
CA ASP A 268 -8.11 10.31 17.58
C ASP A 268 -7.06 9.46 18.30
N TYR A 269 -6.79 8.26 17.80
CA TYR A 269 -5.75 7.35 18.30
C TYR A 269 -4.41 7.50 17.55
N LYS A 270 -3.33 7.06 18.22
CA LYS A 270 -1.98 7.06 17.67
C LYS A 270 -1.66 5.78 16.90
N TYR A 271 -0.70 5.85 15.97
CA TYR A 271 -0.17 4.64 15.35
C TYR A 271 0.35 3.68 16.42
N PHE A 272 0.12 2.38 16.22
CA PHE A 272 0.67 1.34 17.09
C PHE A 272 0.22 1.42 18.56
N SER A 273 -0.88 2.13 18.83
CA SER A 273 -1.47 2.31 20.17
C SER A 273 -2.00 1.02 20.80
N MET A 274 -2.41 0.05 20.00
CA MET A 274 -2.86 -1.26 20.50
C MET A 274 -1.76 -2.31 20.29
N PRO A 275 -1.58 -3.28 21.20
CA PRO A 275 -0.64 -4.40 21.02
C PRO A 275 -0.88 -5.20 19.73
N THR A 276 -2.14 -5.24 19.28
CA THR A 276 -2.59 -5.96 18.08
C THR A 276 -2.42 -5.19 16.78
N ASP A 277 -2.02 -3.90 16.82
CA ASP A 277 -1.78 -3.14 15.59
C ASP A 277 -0.64 -3.78 14.79
N ILE A 278 -0.78 -3.83 13.47
CA ILE A 278 0.15 -4.53 12.56
C ILE A 278 1.05 -3.53 11.83
N ALA A 279 2.36 -3.74 11.90
CA ALA A 279 3.34 -3.02 11.11
C ALA A 279 3.65 -3.80 9.82
N MET A 280 3.57 -3.14 8.66
CA MET A 280 3.75 -3.80 7.36
C MET A 280 4.79 -3.12 6.48
N GLY A 281 5.42 -3.91 5.61
CA GLY A 281 6.30 -3.42 4.55
C GLY A 281 5.85 -3.91 3.18
N LEU A 282 5.97 -3.09 2.15
CA LEU A 282 5.65 -3.46 0.77
C LEU A 282 6.94 -3.56 -0.04
N SER A 283 7.12 -4.67 -0.75
CA SER A 283 8.10 -4.80 -1.82
C SER A 283 7.42 -4.91 -3.17
N THR A 284 7.99 -4.21 -4.14
CA THR A 284 7.65 -4.40 -5.55
C THR A 284 8.87 -4.13 -6.41
N ASP A 285 9.11 -5.03 -7.36
CA ASP A 285 10.26 -4.98 -8.25
C ASP A 285 9.91 -5.65 -9.60
N GLY A 286 10.65 -5.32 -10.65
CA GLY A 286 10.54 -5.97 -11.94
C GLY A 286 11.27 -7.32 -11.96
N PHE A 287 10.53 -8.41 -12.11
CA PHE A 287 11.05 -9.75 -12.21
C PHE A 287 10.85 -10.35 -13.62
N GLY A 288 11.81 -11.12 -14.12
CA GLY A 288 11.68 -11.87 -15.39
C GLY A 288 11.45 -13.36 -15.11
N PRO A 289 10.19 -13.86 -15.13
CA PRO A 289 9.89 -15.22 -14.65
C PRO A 289 10.38 -16.35 -15.56
N PHE A 290 10.72 -16.06 -16.81
CA PHE A 290 11.17 -17.08 -17.77
C PHE A 290 12.64 -16.89 -18.14
N LYS A 291 13.36 -18.02 -18.32
CA LYS A 291 14.76 -18.06 -18.78
C LYS A 291 14.98 -17.25 -20.06
N GLN A 292 13.95 -17.09 -20.89
CA GLN A 292 13.90 -16.13 -21.99
C GLN A 292 13.24 -14.84 -21.50
N ARG A 293 14.04 -13.80 -21.22
CA ARG A 293 13.66 -12.49 -20.63
C ARG A 293 12.73 -11.61 -21.50
N LYS A 294 11.82 -12.18 -22.29
CA LYS A 294 10.90 -11.42 -23.16
C LYS A 294 9.70 -10.84 -22.40
N THR A 295 9.40 -11.35 -21.21
CA THR A 295 8.30 -10.89 -20.37
C THR A 295 8.82 -10.56 -18.97
N SER A 296 8.52 -9.36 -18.50
CA SER A 296 8.70 -8.94 -17.11
C SER A 296 7.35 -9.02 -16.39
N CYS A 297 7.35 -9.26 -15.08
CA CYS A 297 6.18 -9.12 -14.22
C CYS A 297 6.60 -8.41 -12.94
N TRP A 298 5.66 -7.76 -12.27
CA TRP A 298 5.94 -7.00 -11.04
C TRP A 298 5.10 -7.57 -9.90
N PRO A 299 5.66 -8.41 -9.02
CA PRO A 299 4.96 -8.84 -7.82
C PRO A 299 4.72 -7.66 -6.86
N LEU A 300 3.60 -7.72 -6.17
CA LEU A 300 3.29 -6.89 -5.01
C LEU A 300 3.35 -7.78 -3.77
N LEU A 301 4.41 -7.65 -2.98
CA LEU A 301 4.67 -8.49 -1.81
C LEU A 301 4.54 -7.67 -0.54
N LEU A 302 3.71 -8.12 0.38
CA LEU A 302 3.49 -7.48 1.67
C LEU A 302 4.11 -8.35 2.77
N PHE A 303 4.90 -7.71 3.63
CA PHE A 303 5.57 -8.33 4.76
C PHE A 303 4.94 -7.87 6.06
N ASN A 304 4.78 -8.81 6.97
CA ASN A 304 4.20 -8.58 8.28
C ASN A 304 5.32 -8.53 9.34
N TYR A 305 5.63 -7.33 9.83
CA TYR A 305 6.69 -7.14 10.83
C TYR A 305 6.26 -7.54 12.24
N ASN A 306 4.97 -7.84 12.46
CA ASN A 306 4.51 -8.39 13.72
C ASN A 306 4.97 -9.83 13.97
N LEU A 307 5.47 -10.53 12.96
CA LEU A 307 6.13 -11.83 13.14
C LEU A 307 7.60 -11.64 13.51
N PRO A 308 8.26 -12.57 14.22
CA PRO A 308 9.68 -12.44 14.54
C PRO A 308 10.57 -12.47 13.27
N PRO A 309 11.78 -11.88 13.32
CA PRO A 309 12.71 -11.83 12.18
C PRO A 309 13.09 -13.20 11.62
N THR A 310 13.02 -14.23 12.47
CA THR A 310 13.33 -15.62 12.16
C THR A 310 12.36 -16.25 11.18
N ILE A 311 11.13 -15.74 11.06
CA ILE A 311 10.09 -16.34 10.20
C ILE A 311 9.45 -15.34 9.23
N ARG A 312 9.44 -14.02 9.53
CA ARG A 312 8.64 -13.03 8.77
C ARG A 312 8.94 -12.92 7.27
N PHE A 313 10.07 -13.46 6.81
CA PHE A 313 10.50 -13.48 5.41
C PHE A 313 10.47 -14.89 4.77
N HIS A 314 9.97 -15.90 5.48
CA HIS A 314 9.71 -17.21 4.90
C HIS A 314 8.55 -17.13 3.90
N LEU A 315 8.60 -17.92 2.83
CA LEU A 315 7.62 -17.88 1.74
C LEU A 315 6.17 -18.04 2.22
N GLU A 316 5.95 -18.84 3.27
CA GLU A 316 4.64 -19.08 3.87
C GLU A 316 4.05 -17.87 4.62
N HIS A 317 4.90 -16.91 5.02
CA HIS A 317 4.51 -15.70 5.75
C HIS A 317 4.53 -14.43 4.87
N ILE A 318 5.01 -14.52 3.63
CA ILE A 318 4.96 -13.42 2.66
C ILE A 318 3.58 -13.36 2.03
N LEU A 319 2.93 -12.20 2.14
CA LEU A 319 1.62 -11.98 1.55
C LEU A 319 1.78 -11.48 0.11
N CYS A 320 1.75 -12.38 -0.87
CA CYS A 320 1.63 -11.99 -2.28
C CYS A 320 0.24 -11.40 -2.53
N LEU A 321 0.18 -10.10 -2.83
CA LEU A 321 -1.06 -9.37 -3.10
C LEU A 321 -1.48 -9.43 -4.57
N GLY A 322 -0.59 -9.88 -5.44
CA GLY A 322 -0.85 -9.93 -6.88
C GLY A 322 0.43 -9.80 -7.68
N VAL A 323 0.31 -10.07 -8.98
CA VAL A 323 1.41 -9.91 -9.93
C VAL A 323 0.92 -9.07 -11.08
N ILE A 324 1.48 -7.87 -11.23
CA ILE A 324 1.22 -7.02 -12.39
C ILE A 324 1.77 -7.78 -13.61
N PRO A 325 0.91 -8.08 -14.59
CA PRO A 325 1.30 -8.94 -15.68
C PRO A 325 2.27 -8.22 -16.63
N GLY A 326 3.10 -8.97 -17.35
CA GLY A 326 3.93 -8.43 -18.43
C GLY A 326 3.14 -8.02 -19.67
N PRO A 327 3.77 -7.64 -20.80
CA PRO A 327 5.18 -7.87 -21.14
C PRO A 327 6.13 -6.75 -20.72
N LYS A 328 5.63 -5.51 -20.62
CA LYS A 328 6.40 -4.31 -20.32
C LYS A 328 6.26 -3.94 -18.84
N GLU A 329 7.19 -3.14 -18.36
CA GLU A 329 7.10 -2.49 -17.06
C GLU A 329 5.91 -1.50 -16.99
N PRO A 330 5.27 -1.38 -15.83
CA PRO A 330 4.19 -0.42 -15.65
C PRO A 330 4.70 1.02 -15.77
N LYS A 331 3.98 1.83 -16.55
CA LYS A 331 4.24 3.27 -16.70
C LYS A 331 3.57 4.08 -15.58
N ASP A 332 2.47 3.56 -15.02
CA ASP A 332 1.76 4.09 -13.87
C ASP A 332 1.55 2.98 -12.83
N PRO A 333 2.59 2.64 -12.04
CA PRO A 333 2.46 1.62 -10.98
C PRO A 333 1.44 2.03 -9.91
N GLY A 334 1.20 3.34 -9.71
CA GLY A 334 0.22 3.84 -8.75
C GLY A 334 -1.20 3.34 -9.04
N SER A 335 -1.58 3.21 -10.32
CA SER A 335 -2.87 2.62 -10.70
C SER A 335 -3.03 1.16 -10.23
N PHE A 336 -1.98 0.35 -10.32
CA PHE A 336 -2.02 -1.04 -9.83
C PHE A 336 -2.03 -1.14 -8.29
N LEU A 337 -1.52 -0.12 -7.61
CA LEU A 337 -1.51 -0.04 -6.15
C LEU A 337 -2.80 0.53 -5.56
N GLN A 338 -3.66 1.14 -6.37
CA GLN A 338 -4.91 1.75 -5.88
C GLN A 338 -5.78 0.79 -5.04
N PRO A 339 -6.01 -0.47 -5.45
CA PRO A 339 -6.75 -1.43 -4.63
C PRO A 339 -6.11 -1.71 -3.26
N LEU A 340 -4.77 -1.68 -3.19
CA LEU A 340 -4.05 -1.81 -1.93
C LEU A 340 -4.22 -0.56 -1.08
N ILE A 341 -4.11 0.64 -1.65
CA ILE A 341 -4.29 1.91 -0.94
C ILE A 341 -5.67 1.94 -0.28
N ASP A 342 -6.73 1.60 -1.02
CA ASP A 342 -8.10 1.58 -0.48
C ASP A 342 -8.21 0.62 0.72
N LYS A 343 -7.55 -0.54 0.65
CA LYS A 343 -7.53 -1.51 1.75
C LYS A 343 -6.63 -1.09 2.92
N LEU A 344 -5.56 -0.33 2.68
CA LEU A 344 -4.74 0.25 3.74
C LEU A 344 -5.50 1.34 4.51
N GLU A 345 -6.35 2.11 3.83
CA GLU A 345 -7.21 3.09 4.50
C GLU A 345 -8.28 2.42 5.37
N GLU A 346 -8.90 1.35 4.87
CA GLU A 346 -9.82 0.51 5.64
C GLU A 346 -9.13 -0.13 6.87
N LEU A 347 -7.93 -0.70 6.67
CA LEU A 347 -7.14 -1.27 7.77
C LEU A 347 -6.63 -0.21 8.75
N ALA A 348 -6.42 1.04 8.33
CA ALA A 348 -6.02 2.11 9.21
C ALA A 348 -7.17 2.52 10.14
N ALA A 349 -8.40 2.60 9.62
CA ALA A 349 -9.63 2.80 10.38
C ALA A 349 -9.91 1.63 11.33
N GLY A 350 -9.64 0.42 10.83
CA GLY A 350 -9.70 -0.84 11.53
C GLY A 350 -10.86 -1.73 11.09
N VAL A 351 -10.62 -3.04 11.09
CA VAL A 351 -11.59 -4.06 10.68
C VAL A 351 -11.91 -5.00 11.86
N PRO A 352 -13.14 -5.51 11.97
CA PRO A 352 -13.48 -6.49 13.00
C PRO A 352 -12.64 -7.75 12.87
N ALA A 353 -12.09 -8.23 13.99
CA ALA A 353 -11.34 -9.46 14.05
C ALA A 353 -11.57 -10.19 15.38
N TRP A 354 -11.24 -11.48 15.39
CA TRP A 354 -11.29 -12.33 16.59
C TRP A 354 -9.89 -12.69 17.04
N ASP A 355 -9.57 -12.40 18.30
CA ASP A 355 -8.32 -12.80 18.94
C ASP A 355 -8.48 -14.19 19.56
N SER A 356 -7.88 -15.21 18.95
CA SER A 356 -7.98 -16.59 19.42
C SER A 356 -7.28 -16.85 20.77
N ILE A 357 -6.30 -16.04 21.16
CA ILE A 357 -5.59 -16.16 22.44
C ILE A 357 -6.47 -15.62 23.56
N ASN A 358 -6.93 -14.37 23.41
CA ASN A 358 -7.70 -13.68 24.44
C ASN A 358 -9.21 -13.98 24.37
N LYS A 359 -9.65 -14.72 23.34
CA LYS A 359 -11.05 -15.10 23.08
C LYS A 359 -11.99 -13.91 23.13
N ARG A 360 -11.62 -12.85 22.43
CA ARG A 360 -12.41 -11.61 22.38
C ARG A 360 -12.40 -10.99 20.99
N PRO A 361 -13.47 -10.27 20.61
CA PRO A 361 -13.42 -9.45 19.42
C PRO A 361 -12.49 -8.25 19.65
N PHE A 362 -11.82 -7.81 18.61
CA PHE A 362 -11.02 -6.59 18.63
C PHE A 362 -11.04 -5.91 17.26
N CYS A 363 -10.69 -4.64 17.25
CA CYS A 363 -10.50 -3.86 16.03
C CYS A 363 -9.07 -4.07 15.53
N LEU A 364 -8.90 -4.84 14.46
CA LEU A 364 -7.59 -5.06 13.83
C LEU A 364 -7.23 -3.86 12.98
N ARG A 365 -6.07 -3.27 13.27
CA ARG A 365 -5.52 -2.15 12.50
C ARG A 365 -4.17 -2.52 11.94
N ALA A 366 -3.87 -2.03 10.74
CA ALA A 366 -2.59 -2.29 10.09
C ALA A 366 -2.06 -1.06 9.36
N TYR A 367 -0.75 -0.84 9.45
CA TYR A 367 -0.09 0.35 8.95
C TYR A 367 1.13 -0.02 8.10
N LEU A 368 1.20 0.55 6.90
CA LEU A 368 2.36 0.43 6.04
C LEU A 368 3.45 1.41 6.52
N ILE A 369 4.62 0.90 6.90
CA ILE A 369 5.73 1.71 7.45
C ILE A 369 6.95 1.78 6.52
N ALA A 370 7.00 0.92 5.50
CA ALA A 370 8.10 0.90 4.55
C ALA A 370 7.64 0.41 3.17
N CYS A 371 8.19 1.03 2.12
CA CYS A 371 8.18 0.51 0.76
C CYS A 371 9.62 0.33 0.28
N PHE A 372 9.95 -0.83 -0.28
CA PHE A 372 11.29 -1.15 -0.75
C PHE A 372 11.29 -1.91 -2.07
N GLY A 373 12.45 -1.95 -2.72
CA GLY A 373 12.66 -2.49 -4.06
C GLY A 373 14.03 -2.02 -4.57
N ASP A 374 14.37 -2.37 -5.81
CA ASP A 374 15.56 -1.82 -6.45
C ASP A 374 15.44 -0.30 -6.69
N MET A 375 16.54 0.37 -7.02
CA MET A 375 16.52 1.83 -7.22
C MET A 375 15.50 2.28 -8.30
N PRO A 376 15.43 1.63 -9.48
CA PRO A 376 14.38 1.89 -10.46
C PRO A 376 12.95 1.74 -9.94
N ALA A 377 12.62 0.67 -9.23
CA ALA A 377 11.28 0.39 -8.74
C ALA A 377 10.85 1.43 -7.70
N VAL A 378 11.71 1.69 -6.72
CA VAL A 378 11.45 2.72 -5.70
C VAL A 378 11.29 4.09 -6.33
N ALA A 379 12.14 4.47 -7.30
CA ALA A 379 12.01 5.75 -7.99
C ALA A 379 10.64 5.90 -8.67
N LYS A 380 10.12 4.84 -9.28
CA LYS A 380 8.78 4.86 -9.90
C LYS A 380 7.65 4.97 -8.88
N LEU A 381 7.73 4.24 -7.75
CA LEU A 381 6.77 4.37 -6.65
C LEU A 381 6.72 5.79 -6.11
N MET A 382 7.89 6.39 -5.98
CA MET A 382 8.09 7.76 -5.54
C MET A 382 7.76 8.81 -6.62
N CYS A 383 7.45 8.39 -7.85
CA CYS A 383 7.25 9.25 -9.02
C CYS A 383 8.47 10.16 -9.32
N MET A 384 9.67 9.69 -8.99
CA MET A 384 10.95 10.34 -9.26
C MET A 384 11.57 9.89 -10.58
N LYS A 385 12.51 10.69 -11.10
CA LYS A 385 13.41 10.22 -12.16
C LYS A 385 14.37 9.18 -11.59
N GLY A 386 14.63 8.13 -12.39
CA GLY A 386 15.54 7.05 -12.02
C GLY A 386 17.02 7.46 -12.00
N PRO A 387 17.93 6.48 -11.87
CA PRO A 387 19.37 6.71 -11.62
C PRO A 387 20.09 7.61 -12.63
N GLY A 388 19.60 7.72 -13.87
CA GLY A 388 20.17 8.57 -14.92
C GLY A 388 19.64 10.02 -14.95
N GLY A 389 18.86 10.43 -13.96
CA GLY A 389 18.32 11.79 -13.86
C GLY A 389 19.35 12.81 -13.36
N LYS A 390 19.06 14.11 -13.56
CA LYS A 390 19.91 15.22 -13.07
C LYS A 390 20.07 15.21 -11.55
N GLN A 391 19.06 14.77 -10.80
CA GLN A 391 19.12 14.59 -9.34
C GLN A 391 18.54 13.21 -8.98
N PRO A 392 19.34 12.14 -9.10
CA PRO A 392 18.84 10.77 -8.99
C PRO A 392 18.71 10.27 -7.53
N CYS A 393 19.35 10.95 -6.59
CA CYS A 393 19.33 10.58 -5.17
C CYS A 393 17.96 10.90 -4.56
N ARG A 394 17.32 9.91 -3.94
CA ARG A 394 16.05 10.09 -3.20
C ARG A 394 16.19 10.78 -1.84
N ALA A 395 17.39 10.73 -1.25
CA ALA A 395 17.65 11.28 0.08
C ALA A 395 18.36 12.64 0.05
N CYS A 396 18.86 13.06 -1.11
CA CYS A 396 19.77 14.18 -1.25
C CYS A 396 19.59 14.92 -2.58
N ASN A 397 20.00 16.18 -2.62
CA ASN A 397 19.87 17.11 -3.74
C ASN A 397 21.11 17.13 -4.64
N ILE A 398 21.98 16.12 -4.54
CA ILE A 398 23.19 16.04 -5.36
C ILE A 398 22.84 16.09 -6.85
N LEU A 399 23.59 16.92 -7.55
CA LEU A 399 23.50 17.08 -9.00
C LEU A 399 24.41 16.05 -9.69
N GLY A 400 23.82 15.30 -10.61
CA GLY A 400 24.54 14.47 -11.54
C GLY A 400 25.38 15.31 -12.49
N THR A 401 26.52 14.76 -12.89
CA THR A 401 27.37 15.29 -13.95
C THR A 401 26.95 14.65 -15.26
N GLN A 402 26.78 15.44 -16.31
CA GLN A 402 26.39 14.90 -17.61
C GLN A 402 27.61 14.24 -18.27
N HIS A 403 27.52 12.95 -18.55
CA HIS A 403 28.48 12.26 -19.39
C HIS A 403 28.28 12.70 -20.86
N PRO A 404 29.33 12.70 -21.71
CA PRO A 404 29.21 12.99 -23.15
C PRO A 404 28.16 12.19 -23.95
N ASN A 405 27.61 11.11 -23.37
CA ASN A 405 26.55 10.30 -23.97
C ASN A 405 25.14 10.79 -23.60
N GLY A 406 25.03 11.94 -22.93
CA GLY A 406 23.78 12.56 -22.50
C GLY A 406 23.21 12.05 -21.17
N LYS A 407 23.76 10.99 -20.57
CA LYS A 407 23.29 10.46 -19.28
C LYS A 407 23.95 11.19 -18.11
N TYR A 408 23.20 11.41 -17.04
CA TYR A 408 23.76 11.93 -15.79
C TYR A 408 24.28 10.77 -14.93
N TYR A 409 25.43 11.00 -14.28
CA TYR A 409 25.93 10.13 -13.23
C TYR A 409 26.27 10.97 -12.00
N ALA A 410 25.92 10.48 -10.82
CA ALA A 410 26.20 11.16 -9.57
C ALA A 410 27.57 10.72 -9.05
N ALA A 411 28.56 11.60 -9.12
CA ALA A 411 29.89 11.37 -8.57
C ALA A 411 30.18 12.42 -7.49
N LEU A 412 30.82 11.98 -6.41
CA LEU A 412 31.26 12.88 -5.33
C LEU A 412 32.30 13.85 -5.86
N ASN A 413 33.23 13.34 -6.67
CA ASN A 413 34.15 14.16 -7.44
C ASN A 413 33.52 14.48 -8.80
N ARG A 414 33.40 15.76 -9.15
CA ARG A 414 32.57 16.25 -10.28
C ARG A 414 33.41 16.88 -11.38
N PRO A 415 34.30 16.12 -12.05
CA PRO A 415 35.30 16.68 -12.96
C PRO A 415 34.72 17.33 -14.23
N PHE A 416 33.48 17.00 -14.61
CA PHE A 416 32.81 17.59 -15.79
C PHE A 416 31.60 18.46 -15.43
N ALA A 417 31.48 18.89 -14.17
CA ALA A 417 30.42 19.81 -13.76
C ALA A 417 30.82 21.27 -14.01
N ASP A 418 29.84 22.11 -14.34
CA ASP A 418 30.05 23.56 -14.51
C ASP A 418 30.60 24.23 -13.23
N ASN A 419 30.27 23.67 -12.06
CA ASN A 419 30.90 23.99 -10.78
C ASN A 419 31.45 22.68 -10.15
N PRO A 420 32.77 22.44 -10.20
CA PRO A 420 33.37 21.14 -9.88
C PRO A 420 33.58 20.91 -8.37
N GLU A 421 33.00 21.73 -7.49
CA GLU A 421 33.12 21.51 -6.05
C GLU A 421 32.66 20.10 -5.68
N PRO A 422 33.53 19.31 -5.02
CA PRO A 422 33.20 17.95 -4.63
C PRO A 422 32.17 17.96 -3.51
N TYR A 423 31.31 16.96 -3.51
CA TYR A 423 30.41 16.74 -2.38
C TYR A 423 31.16 16.08 -1.22
N ASP A 424 30.96 16.58 0.00
CA ASP A 424 31.35 15.88 1.22
C ASP A 424 30.39 14.69 1.45
N PRO A 425 30.86 13.44 1.44
CA PRO A 425 30.01 12.28 1.67
C PRO A 425 29.37 12.26 3.06
N LEU A 426 29.94 12.97 4.04
CA LEU A 426 29.39 13.07 5.40
C LEU A 426 28.41 14.24 5.54
N ASN A 427 28.43 15.20 4.62
CA ASN A 427 27.59 16.40 4.65
C ASN A 427 26.96 16.70 3.27
N LEU A 428 26.22 15.72 2.76
CA LEU A 428 25.48 15.87 1.50
C LEU A 428 24.30 16.84 1.69
N PRO A 429 23.93 17.63 0.66
CA PRO A 429 22.72 18.45 0.70
C PRO A 429 21.50 17.53 0.79
N ARG A 430 20.94 17.35 1.98
CA ARG A 430 19.82 16.44 2.22
C ARG A 430 18.53 17.02 1.65
N ARG A 431 17.67 16.15 1.12
CA ARG A 431 16.29 16.53 0.82
C ARG A 431 15.50 16.60 2.11
N THR A 432 14.66 17.62 2.23
CA THR A 432 13.66 17.66 3.30
C THR A 432 12.35 17.06 2.84
N HIS A 433 11.51 16.65 3.81
CA HIS A 433 10.16 16.18 3.51
C HIS A 433 9.30 17.27 2.86
N CYS A 434 9.42 18.53 3.32
CA CYS A 434 8.70 19.67 2.76
C CYS A 434 9.08 19.93 1.29
N GLU A 435 10.38 19.96 0.98
CA GLU A 435 10.86 20.08 -0.41
C GLU A 435 10.30 18.96 -1.29
N TYR A 436 10.20 17.74 -0.74
CA TYR A 436 9.64 16.60 -1.46
C TYR A 436 8.17 16.80 -1.79
N LEU A 437 7.36 17.23 -0.80
CA LEU A 437 5.94 17.51 -1.00
C LEU A 437 5.71 18.65 -1.99
N GLU A 438 6.51 19.72 -1.92
CA GLU A 438 6.46 20.84 -2.86
C GLU A 438 6.73 20.37 -4.29
N GLN A 439 7.80 19.60 -4.50
CA GLN A 439 8.14 19.02 -5.81
C GLN A 439 7.04 18.08 -6.32
N ALA A 440 6.51 17.22 -5.45
CA ALA A 440 5.40 16.32 -5.79
C ALA A 440 4.14 17.12 -6.21
N THR A 441 3.87 18.22 -5.53
CA THR A 441 2.75 19.12 -5.82
C THR A 441 2.96 19.81 -7.16
N GLN A 442 4.15 20.35 -7.43
CA GLN A 442 4.50 20.94 -8.72
C GLN A 442 4.33 19.94 -9.88
N VAL A 443 4.79 18.69 -9.71
CA VAL A 443 4.62 17.64 -10.73
C VAL A 443 3.13 17.32 -10.95
N ARG A 444 2.35 17.24 -9.88
CA ARG A 444 0.90 17.01 -9.96
C ARG A 444 0.17 18.16 -10.66
N MET A 445 0.52 19.40 -10.36
CA MET A 445 -0.07 20.59 -10.99
C MET A 445 0.33 20.72 -12.46
N ALA A 446 1.59 20.44 -12.81
CA ALA A 446 2.04 20.41 -14.20
C ALA A 446 1.34 19.31 -15.03
N ALA A 447 0.87 18.24 -14.38
CA ALA A 447 0.04 17.21 -15.00
C ALA A 447 -1.46 17.58 -15.08
N LEU A 448 -1.90 18.72 -14.52
CA LEU A 448 -3.27 19.22 -14.72
C LEU A 448 -3.38 20.05 -16.01
N ASP A 449 -2.31 20.72 -16.44
CA ASP A 449 -2.21 21.35 -17.77
C ASP A 449 -2.17 20.31 -18.91
N ASN A 450 -1.86 19.06 -18.58
CA ASN A 450 -1.95 17.89 -19.45
C ASN A 450 -2.66 16.74 -18.71
N VAL A 451 -3.98 16.86 -18.56
CA VAL A 451 -4.97 15.88 -18.07
C VAL A 451 -4.40 14.49 -17.68
N LEU A 452 -4.54 14.16 -16.38
CA LEU A 452 -4.41 12.84 -15.69
C LEU A 452 -3.05 12.45 -15.09
N CYS A 453 -2.81 12.89 -13.84
CA CYS A 453 -2.13 12.05 -12.83
C CYS A 453 -2.44 12.52 -11.39
N ARG A 454 -3.46 11.94 -10.75
CA ARG A 454 -3.57 11.94 -9.27
C ARG A 454 -3.14 10.55 -8.80
N SER A 455 -1.90 10.37 -8.35
CA SER A 455 -1.49 9.19 -7.61
C SER A 455 -1.44 9.55 -6.11
N HIS A 456 -2.30 8.93 -5.31
CA HIS A 456 -2.38 9.17 -3.86
C HIS A 456 -1.23 8.52 -3.06
N PHE A 457 -0.39 7.70 -3.72
CA PHE A 457 0.67 6.93 -3.06
C PHE A 457 1.77 7.77 -2.40
N ALA A 458 2.00 9.00 -2.89
CA ALA A 458 3.05 9.88 -2.34
C ALA A 458 2.79 10.31 -0.89
N TYR A 459 1.53 10.34 -0.44
CA TYR A 459 1.18 10.77 0.92
C TYR A 459 1.40 9.70 1.99
N PHE A 460 1.41 8.42 1.61
CA PHE A 460 1.63 7.30 2.55
C PHE A 460 3.11 7.08 2.90
N LEU A 461 4.04 7.63 2.12
CA LEU A 461 5.49 7.43 2.29
C LEU A 461 6.22 8.64 2.87
N GLY A 462 5.46 9.67 3.24
CA GLY A 462 5.94 10.98 3.66
C GLY A 462 6.38 11.07 5.11
#